data_AF-A0AAN8X4I6-F1
#
_entry.id   AF-A0AAN8X4I6-F1
#
_cell.length_a   1.000
_cell.length_b   1.000
_cell.length_c   1.000
_cell.angle_alpha   90.00
_cell.angle_beta   90.00
_cell.angle_gamma   90.00
#
_symmetry.space_group_name_H-M   'P 1'
#
loop_
_entity.id
_entity.type
_entity.pdbx_description
1 polymer ?
#
loop_
_entity_poly.entity_id
_entity_poly.type
_entity_poly.pdbx_seq_one_letter_code
_entity_poly.pdbx_strand_id
1 'polypeptide(L)'
;IEFLKPESCREVCIKEYDPKNVDQSNFLKELKRAMNLNYYHHWIVDNMPLTWCYIVEGGSIFCATGFPVGCYVDSAGRPKDACVMDKRYKTPETYYIFNHVDLNITYHSGETEDWGSALHGSGGRIL
;
A
#
# COMPACT_ATOMS: atom_id res chain seq x y z
N ILE A 1 14.52 -5.60 4.67
CA ILE A 1 13.82 -5.29 5.92
C ILE A 1 14.41 -6.16 7.00
N GLU A 2 15.39 -5.62 7.72
CA GLU A 2 15.96 -6.22 8.91
C GLU A 2 15.61 -5.32 10.10
N PHE A 3 15.30 -5.91 11.25
CA PHE A 3 14.94 -5.15 12.45
C PHE A 3 16.11 -4.23 12.87
N LEU A 4 15.78 -3.02 13.33
CA LEU A 4 16.73 -1.94 13.69
C LEU A 4 17.68 -1.44 12.59
N LYS A 5 17.46 -1.83 11.33
CA LYS A 5 18.26 -1.32 10.22
C LYS A 5 17.42 -0.35 9.38
N PRO A 6 17.74 0.95 9.37
CA PRO A 6 17.10 1.86 8.44
C PRO A 6 17.43 1.41 7.02
N GLU A 7 16.41 1.22 6.20
CA GLU A 7 16.58 0.98 4.78
C GLU A 7 15.93 2.13 4.02
N SER A 8 16.64 2.68 3.04
CA SER A 8 16.03 3.60 2.09
C SER A 8 15.09 2.84 1.16
N CYS A 9 14.12 3.56 0.59
CA CYS A 9 13.25 3.00 -0.45
C CYS A 9 14.09 2.27 -1.50
N ARG A 10 13.80 0.99 -1.70
CA ARG A 10 14.49 0.13 -2.65
C ARG A 10 13.48 -0.58 -3.53
N GLU A 11 13.84 -0.75 -4.79
CA GLU A 11 13.03 -1.55 -5.70
C GLU A 11 13.09 -3.02 -5.27
N VAL A 12 11.92 -3.63 -5.04
CA VAL A 12 11.81 -5.02 -4.56
C VAL A 12 11.61 -5.98 -5.73
N CYS A 13 10.79 -5.61 -6.70
CA CYS A 13 10.60 -6.35 -7.93
C CYS A 13 10.13 -5.45 -9.08
N ILE A 14 10.59 -5.75 -10.29
CA ILE A 14 10.00 -5.25 -11.53
C ILE A 14 9.19 -6.40 -12.12
N LYS A 15 7.93 -6.11 -12.48
CA LYS A 15 7.08 -7.04 -13.20
C LYS A 15 6.56 -6.39 -14.46
N GLU A 16 6.92 -6.97 -15.60
CA GLU A 16 6.34 -6.64 -16.89
C GLU A 16 5.32 -7.70 -17.28
N TYR A 17 4.28 -7.27 -18.00
CA TYR A 17 3.21 -8.12 -18.48
C TYR A 17 3.13 -8.02 -20.01
N ASP A 18 3.35 -9.14 -20.69
CA ASP A 18 3.20 -9.27 -22.14
C ASP A 18 1.74 -9.60 -22.49
N PRO A 19 1.03 -8.71 -23.22
CA PRO A 19 -0.34 -8.96 -23.66
C PRO A 19 -0.49 -10.17 -24.58
N LYS A 20 0.59 -10.61 -25.24
CA LYS A 20 0.59 -11.79 -26.13
C LYS A 20 0.62 -13.09 -25.35
N ASN A 21 1.13 -13.06 -24.12
CA ASN A 21 1.09 -14.20 -23.22
C ASN A 21 -0.31 -14.31 -22.58
N VAL A 22 -0.98 -15.43 -22.81
CA VAL A 22 -2.39 -15.63 -22.38
C VAL A 22 -2.53 -15.51 -20.86
N ASP A 23 -1.63 -16.11 -20.08
CA ASP A 23 -1.70 -16.11 -18.62
C ASP A 23 -1.48 -14.71 -18.05
N GLN A 24 -0.48 -13.99 -18.56
CA GLN A 24 -0.19 -12.62 -18.14
C GLN A 24 -1.31 -11.65 -18.55
N SER A 25 -1.87 -11.82 -19.74
CA SER A 25 -3.04 -11.06 -20.21
C SER A 25 -4.27 -11.30 -19.34
N ASN A 26 -4.51 -12.54 -18.93
CA ASN A 26 -5.61 -12.87 -18.02
C ASN A 26 -5.38 -12.26 -16.63
N PHE A 27 -4.16 -12.34 -16.10
CA PHE A 27 -3.82 -11.69 -14.83
C PHE A 27 -4.04 -10.17 -14.89
N LEU A 28 -3.61 -9.50 -15.97
CA LEU A 28 -3.86 -8.07 -16.17
C LEU A 28 -5.35 -7.73 -16.17
N LYS A 29 -6.21 -8.58 -16.76
CA LYS A 29 -7.66 -8.38 -16.74
C LYS A 29 -8.23 -8.48 -15.33
N GLU A 30 -7.80 -9.48 -14.55
CA GLU A 30 -8.21 -9.62 -13.15
C GLU A 30 -7.75 -8.43 -12.31
N LEU A 31 -6.54 -7.94 -12.54
CA LEU A 31 -6.02 -6.77 -11.83
C LEU A 31 -6.84 -5.50 -12.15
N LYS A 32 -7.17 -5.26 -13.42
CA LYS A 32 -8.07 -4.18 -13.82
C LYS A 32 -9.47 -4.34 -13.22
N ARG A 33 -9.98 -5.57 -13.19
CA ARG A 33 -11.27 -5.89 -12.56
C ARG A 33 -11.27 -5.58 -11.07
N ALA A 34 -10.21 -5.94 -10.34
CA ALA A 34 -10.06 -5.63 -8.92
C ALA A 34 -10.09 -4.12 -8.67
N MET A 35 -9.42 -3.33 -9.51
CA MET A 35 -9.47 -1.86 -9.43
C MET A 35 -10.89 -1.32 -9.70
N ASN A 36 -11.58 -1.84 -10.70
CA ASN A 36 -12.96 -1.43 -11.02
C ASN A 36 -13.97 -1.81 -9.94
N LEU A 37 -13.69 -2.88 -9.18
CA LEU A 37 -14.50 -3.31 -8.04
C LEU A 37 -14.05 -2.65 -6.72
N ASN A 38 -13.08 -1.73 -6.77
CA ASN A 38 -12.53 -1.03 -5.61
C ASN A 38 -12.06 -1.99 -4.51
N TYR A 39 -11.30 -3.03 -4.89
CA TYR A 39 -10.73 -3.98 -3.94
C TYR A 39 -9.52 -3.40 -3.20
N TYR A 40 -9.32 -3.88 -1.97
CA TYR A 40 -8.28 -3.39 -1.05
C TYR A 40 -7.28 -4.51 -0.72
N HIS A 41 -6.02 -4.12 -0.56
CA HIS A 41 -4.98 -4.90 0.07
C HIS A 41 -5.03 -4.69 1.59
N HIS A 42 -5.18 -5.78 2.32
CA HIS A 42 -5.15 -5.77 3.79
C HIS A 42 -3.85 -6.40 4.27
N TRP A 43 -3.07 -5.63 5.04
CA TRP A 43 -1.85 -6.10 5.66
C TRP A 43 -2.06 -6.17 7.18
N ILE A 44 -1.48 -7.19 7.79
CA ILE A 44 -1.49 -7.40 9.24
C ILE A 44 -0.03 -7.51 9.66
N VAL A 45 0.40 -6.63 10.57
CA VAL A 45 1.74 -6.61 11.15
C VAL A 45 1.60 -6.82 12.65
N ASP A 46 2.21 -7.88 13.17
CA ASP A 46 2.12 -8.25 14.60
C ASP A 46 0.67 -8.31 15.14
N ASN A 47 -0.22 -8.97 14.38
CA ASN A 47 -1.66 -9.07 14.66
C ASN A 47 -2.43 -7.73 14.65
N MET A 48 -1.81 -6.61 14.25
CA MET A 48 -2.48 -5.33 14.06
C MET A 48 -2.72 -5.05 12.57
N PRO A 49 -3.96 -4.72 12.16
CA PRO A 49 -4.24 -4.37 10.77
C PRO A 49 -3.65 -3.00 10.44
N LEU A 50 -3.00 -2.90 9.28
CA LEU A 50 -2.50 -1.63 8.78
C LEU A 50 -3.68 -0.72 8.43
N THR A 51 -3.71 0.46 9.06
CA THR A 51 -4.65 1.53 8.74
C THR A 51 -4.03 2.47 7.73
N TRP A 52 -4.77 2.76 6.68
CA TRP A 52 -4.34 3.65 5.62
C TRP A 52 -5.20 4.91 5.64
N CYS A 53 -4.55 6.06 5.76
CA CYS A 53 -5.18 7.37 5.87
C CYS A 53 -4.72 8.31 4.76
N TYR A 54 -5.64 9.09 4.21
CA TYR A 54 -5.34 10.08 3.17
C TYR A 54 -6.25 11.30 3.29
N ILE A 55 -5.78 12.42 2.73
CA ILE A 55 -6.54 13.67 2.71
C ILE A 55 -7.47 13.63 1.50
N VAL A 56 -8.77 13.86 1.73
CA VAL A 56 -9.76 13.99 0.67
C VAL A 56 -9.91 15.45 0.23
N GLU A 57 -10.56 15.65 -0.91
CA GLU A 57 -10.94 16.98 -1.37
C GLU A 57 -11.80 17.69 -0.29
N GLY A 58 -11.37 18.90 0.11
CA GLY A 58 -11.95 19.62 1.26
C GLY A 58 -11.12 19.56 2.55
N GLY A 59 -10.02 18.80 2.58
CA GLY A 59 -9.04 18.82 3.67
C GLY A 59 -9.32 17.88 4.84
N SER A 60 -10.44 17.14 4.80
CA SER A 60 -10.72 16.09 5.78
C SER A 60 -9.77 14.89 5.59
N ILE A 61 -9.44 14.20 6.69
CA ILE A 61 -8.68 12.94 6.65
C ILE A 61 -9.67 11.78 6.67
N PHE A 62 -9.52 10.87 5.71
CA PHE A 62 -10.24 9.60 5.68
C PHE A 62 -9.27 8.46 5.99
N CYS A 63 -9.70 7.49 6.82
CA CYS A 63 -8.91 6.31 7.17
C CYS A 63 -9.72 5.03 6.93
N ALA A 64 -9.08 4.02 6.36
CA ALA A 64 -9.65 2.69 6.18
C ALA A 64 -8.64 1.60 6.54
N THR A 65 -9.14 0.40 6.84
CA THR A 65 -8.29 -0.77 7.01
C THR A 65 -7.85 -1.27 5.64
N GLY A 66 -6.55 -1.23 5.36
CA GLY A 66 -6.00 -1.56 4.04
C GLY A 66 -6.03 -0.41 3.04
N PHE A 67 -5.35 -0.60 1.91
CA PHE A 67 -5.21 0.38 0.83
C PHE A 67 -5.69 -0.21 -0.50
N PRO A 68 -6.24 0.60 -1.42
CA PRO A 68 -6.79 0.12 -2.68
C PRO A 68 -5.70 -0.51 -3.57
N VAL A 69 -6.07 -1.56 -4.32
CA VAL A 69 -5.19 -2.22 -5.31
C VAL A 69 -4.66 -1.21 -6.34
N GLY A 70 -5.47 -0.22 -6.65
CA GLY A 70 -5.18 0.81 -7.63
C GLY A 70 -6.43 1.62 -7.94
N CYS A 71 -6.39 2.37 -9.02
CA CYS A 71 -7.50 3.19 -9.45
C CYS A 71 -7.54 3.35 -10.97
N TYR A 72 -8.69 3.75 -11.51
CA TYR A 72 -8.88 3.99 -12.94
C TYR A 72 -9.40 5.42 -13.18
N VAL A 73 -8.78 6.12 -14.12
CA VAL A 73 -9.23 7.42 -14.60
C VAL A 73 -10.03 7.21 -15.88
N ASP A 74 -11.27 7.71 -15.90
CA ASP A 74 -12.16 7.54 -17.04
C ASP A 74 -11.66 8.30 -18.29
N SER A 75 -12.30 8.05 -19.44
CA SER A 75 -11.95 8.69 -20.70
C SER A 75 -12.14 10.22 -20.71
N ALA A 76 -12.94 10.75 -19.78
CA ALA A 76 -13.11 12.18 -19.58
C ALA A 76 -12.00 12.80 -18.70
N GLY A 77 -11.03 12.00 -18.24
CA GLY A 77 -9.96 12.45 -17.37
C GLY A 77 -10.42 12.76 -15.95
N ARG A 78 -11.57 12.23 -15.52
CA ARG A 78 -12.12 12.49 -14.18
C ARG A 78 -11.62 11.41 -13.22
N PRO A 79 -10.76 11.76 -12.25
CA PRO A 79 -10.36 10.82 -11.22
C PRO A 79 -11.55 10.46 -10.33
N LYS A 80 -11.68 9.18 -9.97
CA LYS A 80 -12.68 8.67 -9.04
C LYS A 80 -12.01 7.79 -7.99
N ASP A 81 -12.73 7.57 -6.89
CA ASP A 81 -12.31 6.69 -5.80
C ASP A 81 -10.89 7.04 -5.34
N ALA A 82 -10.01 6.05 -5.32
CA ALA A 82 -8.60 6.16 -4.99
C ALA A 82 -7.80 7.12 -5.90
N CYS A 83 -8.24 7.46 -7.11
CA CYS A 83 -7.49 8.40 -7.96
C CYS A 83 -7.54 9.85 -7.44
N VAL A 84 -8.49 10.21 -6.57
CA VAL A 84 -8.63 11.61 -6.09
C VAL A 84 -7.54 12.02 -5.09
N MET A 85 -6.81 11.04 -4.58
CA MET A 85 -5.85 11.23 -3.48
C MET A 85 -4.56 11.93 -3.91
N ASP A 86 -4.20 11.79 -5.17
CA ASP A 86 -2.98 12.36 -5.71
C ASP A 86 -3.24 12.92 -7.11
N LYS A 87 -2.83 14.18 -7.31
CA LYS A 87 -2.99 14.91 -8.57
C LYS A 87 -2.20 14.29 -9.73
N ARG A 88 -1.29 13.36 -9.46
CA ARG A 88 -0.56 12.58 -10.46
C ARG A 88 -1.46 11.58 -11.20
N TYR A 89 -2.55 11.11 -10.58
CA TYR A 89 -3.47 10.13 -11.17
C TYR A 89 -4.56 10.80 -12.02
N LYS A 90 -4.15 11.43 -13.13
CA LYS A 90 -5.03 12.28 -13.95
C LYS A 90 -5.04 11.97 -15.45
N THR A 91 -4.22 11.02 -15.92
CA THR A 91 -4.17 10.70 -17.35
C THR A 91 -5.46 9.96 -17.74
N PRO A 92 -6.21 10.43 -18.75
CA PRO A 92 -7.42 9.76 -19.21
C PRO A 92 -7.17 8.30 -19.63
N GLU A 93 -8.20 7.46 -19.49
CA GLU A 93 -8.17 6.02 -19.82
C GLU A 93 -6.99 5.23 -19.20
N THR A 94 -6.52 5.64 -18.02
CA THR A 94 -5.32 5.05 -17.41
C THR A 94 -5.66 4.32 -16.12
N TYR A 95 -5.15 3.10 -15.98
CA TYR A 95 -5.14 2.36 -14.72
C TYR A 95 -3.82 2.63 -13.99
N TYR A 96 -3.91 3.01 -12.72
CA TYR A 96 -2.76 3.20 -11.83
C TYR A 96 -2.78 2.11 -10.77
N ILE A 97 -1.75 1.25 -10.78
CA ILE A 97 -1.58 0.21 -9.77
C ILE A 97 -0.83 0.82 -8.58
N PHE A 98 -1.29 0.53 -7.37
CA PHE A 98 -0.63 0.97 -6.15
C PHE A 98 0.24 -0.16 -5.60
N ASN A 99 1.44 -0.27 -6.15
CA ASN A 99 2.43 -1.28 -5.75
C ASN A 99 3.60 -0.71 -4.93
N HIS A 100 3.66 0.61 -4.75
CA HIS A 100 4.68 1.26 -3.94
C HIS A 100 4.14 1.52 -2.53
N VAL A 101 4.83 1.01 -1.53
CA VAL A 101 4.49 1.21 -0.12
C VAL A 101 5.71 1.73 0.62
N ASP A 102 5.53 2.85 1.30
CA ASP A 102 6.50 3.43 2.23
C ASP A 102 5.97 3.20 3.65
N LEU A 103 6.79 2.58 4.51
CA LEU A 103 6.41 2.20 5.86
C LEU A 103 7.30 2.92 6.86
N ASN A 104 6.69 3.78 7.68
CA ASN A 104 7.33 4.34 8.85
C ASN A 104 6.82 3.60 10.11
N ILE A 105 7.66 2.75 10.69
CA ILE A 105 7.30 1.95 11.87
C ILE A 105 7.91 2.62 13.10
N THR A 106 7.05 3.11 13.99
CA THR A 106 7.47 3.58 15.31
C THR A 106 7.25 2.44 16.31
N TYR A 107 8.18 2.24 17.25
CA TYR A 107 8.07 1.20 18.26
C TYR A 107 8.73 1.65 19.56
N HIS A 108 8.30 1.08 20.68
CA HIS A 108 8.98 1.17 21.97
C HIS A 108 9.98 0.03 22.11
N SER A 109 11.25 0.35 22.34
CA SER A 109 12.28 -0.66 22.64
C SER A 109 11.97 -1.36 23.96
N GLY A 110 12.16 -2.68 23.99
CA GLY A 110 12.07 -3.47 25.22
C GLY A 110 13.34 -3.46 26.06
N GLU A 111 14.46 -2.94 25.56
CA GLU A 111 15.78 -3.10 26.19
C GLU A 111 15.85 -2.63 27.66
N THR A 112 15.12 -1.56 28.00
CA THR A 112 15.07 -1.00 29.37
C THR A 112 13.78 -1.36 30.12
N GLU A 113 12.95 -2.22 29.56
CA GLU A 113 11.62 -2.55 30.08
C GLU A 113 11.61 -3.93 30.75
N ASP A 114 10.83 -4.08 31.83
CA ASP A 114 10.75 -5.34 32.58
C ASP A 114 10.31 -6.52 31.70
N TRP A 115 9.42 -6.28 30.72
CA TRP A 115 8.96 -7.28 29.76
C TRP A 115 9.97 -7.59 28.65
N GLY A 116 10.98 -6.75 28.46
CA GLY A 116 12.01 -6.95 27.43
C GLY A 116 13.08 -7.96 27.83
N SER A 117 13.21 -8.29 29.12
CA SER A 117 14.09 -9.36 29.60
C SER A 117 13.78 -10.74 28.99
N ALA A 118 12.53 -10.97 28.56
CA ALA A 118 12.08 -12.18 27.86
C ALA A 118 12.42 -12.17 26.35
N LEU A 119 12.70 -10.99 25.80
CA LEU A 119 13.20 -10.84 24.44
C LEU A 119 14.72 -10.97 24.54
N HIS A 120 15.27 -12.15 24.25
CA HIS A 120 16.71 -12.40 24.26
C HIS A 120 17.44 -11.59 23.16
N GLY A 121 17.46 -10.25 23.25
CA GLY A 121 18.10 -9.35 22.29
C GLY A 121 17.27 -8.14 21.90
N SER A 122 17.45 -7.68 20.66
CA SER A 122 16.78 -6.53 20.06
C SER A 122 15.31 -6.84 19.75
N GLY A 123 14.39 -6.27 20.51
CA GLY A 123 12.94 -6.36 20.26
C GLY A 123 12.18 -5.14 20.81
N GLY A 124 10.95 -4.95 20.36
CA GLY A 124 10.12 -3.81 20.77
C GLY A 124 8.65 -4.00 20.42
N ARG A 125 7.78 -3.18 21.01
CA ARG A 125 6.34 -3.16 20.71
C ARG A 125 6.05 -2.04 19.73
N ILE A 126 5.39 -2.36 18.61
CA ILE A 126 4.93 -1.35 17.64
C ILE A 126 3.94 -0.40 18.33
N LEU A 127 4.09 0.88 18.02
CA LEU A 127 3.26 1.97 18.52
C LEU A 127 2.03 2.23 17.64
#